data_AF-A0A8H6YHM7-F1
#
_entry.id   AF-A0A8H6YHM7-F1
#
_cell.length_a   1.000
_cell.length_b   1.000
_cell.length_c   1.000
_cell.angle_alpha   90.00
_cell.angle_beta   90.00
_cell.angle_gamma   90.00
#
_symmetry.space_group_name_H-M   'P 1'
#
loop_
_entity.id
_entity.type
_entity.pdbx_description
1 polymer ?
#
loop_
_entity_poly.entity_id
_entity_poly.type
_entity_poly.pdbx_seq_one_letter_code
_entity_poly.pdbx_strand_id
1 'polypeptide(L)'
;MGETATLLSLPNEVLIIIFENPKFPVDYLAILAVLCRRLHFLALPIYFARYGMPSPTKSAVVHLAHDGQDMLAALNMALFINSMEDITCIFPHPSCTSVLPLLPHLRRFRKFVSRFPSVNRVTLQLDARNSMCNATGDDKALRAWSSSLEALLNCLVEKRCTEVTVKYGGYLTRSYTLSIGPSKRVRRIVKAIRRLLLPRAAMEGKDWEFQRSRDQGRARALASVPAKVSRSSTLTSLHIQSAVLVMPPCLNWTLSALRHCPITSLSLFQISLEKEIWSAALSLIARAAPNITDLSLSELDSISDVEILRFCSRLTRLTFLKIGANEEGQGTPTKCTKGRVPQFRNLTSLIAPADFVQYFMRPRSCLPMLVSLRILFLGKADICAIIEQLRNICELMAERTLTPTLSLSLSLYSNITAGLEDLSTLSDGAKKCLSHVASLILDVFASNPDDIARWVHIFPAVQHVSLTVKPSVTGAYKDRLVQALSKDRGCLRTIVVNGMKHVLDNLSPSTEEI
;
A
#
# COMPACT_ATOMS: atom_id res chain seq x y z
N MET A 1 -42.22 37.96 35.43
CA MET A 1 -40.83 37.48 35.48
C MET A 1 -40.45 37.14 34.05
N GLY A 2 -39.50 37.86 33.45
CA GLY A 2 -39.07 37.57 32.08
C GLY A 2 -38.22 36.32 32.06
N GLU A 3 -38.57 35.35 31.23
CA GLU A 3 -37.70 34.20 30.98
C GLU A 3 -36.40 34.71 30.34
N THR A 4 -35.28 34.53 31.03
CA THR A 4 -33.97 34.79 30.46
C THR A 4 -33.74 33.78 29.34
N ALA A 5 -33.69 34.24 28.09
CA ALA A 5 -33.37 33.39 26.96
C ALA A 5 -32.01 32.72 27.20
N THR A 6 -32.00 31.38 27.17
CA THR A 6 -30.77 30.59 27.36
C THR A 6 -30.28 30.08 26.00
N LEU A 7 -29.01 29.69 25.89
CA LEU A 7 -28.50 29.11 24.64
C LEU A 7 -29.33 27.88 24.21
N LEU A 8 -29.83 27.10 25.17
CA LEU A 8 -30.65 25.92 24.93
C LEU A 8 -32.10 26.25 24.53
N SER A 9 -32.55 27.51 24.62
CA SER A 9 -33.87 27.91 24.10
C SER A 9 -33.85 28.24 22.62
N LEU A 10 -32.67 28.37 21.99
CA LEU A 10 -32.56 28.60 20.55
C LEU A 10 -32.95 27.34 19.74
N PRO A 11 -33.54 27.46 18.54
CA PRO A 11 -33.74 26.35 17.60
C PRO A 11 -32.42 25.70 17.14
N ASN A 12 -32.48 24.45 16.66
CA ASN A 12 -31.28 23.72 16.22
C ASN A 12 -30.59 24.40 15.03
N GLU A 13 -31.36 24.94 14.10
CA GLU A 13 -30.91 25.62 12.89
C GLU A 13 -30.05 26.84 13.24
N VAL A 14 -30.50 27.61 14.25
CA VAL A 14 -29.77 28.77 14.75
C VAL A 14 -28.48 28.34 15.44
N LEU A 15 -28.51 27.29 16.26
CA LEU A 15 -27.31 26.75 16.90
C LEU A 15 -26.29 26.23 15.88
N ILE A 16 -26.75 25.54 14.83
CA ILE A 16 -25.90 25.06 13.75
C ILE A 16 -25.20 26.24 13.06
N ILE A 17 -25.95 27.29 12.68
CA ILE A 17 -25.36 28.49 12.05
C ILE A 17 -24.29 29.13 12.96
N ILE A 18 -24.55 29.22 14.27
CA ILE A 18 -23.59 29.74 15.24
C ILE A 18 -22.34 28.86 15.29
N PHE A 19 -22.51 27.55 15.39
CA PHE A 19 -21.41 26.60 15.50
C PHE A 19 -20.63 26.42 14.20
N GLU A 20 -21.26 26.60 13.05
CA GLU A 20 -20.63 26.54 11.72
C GLU A 20 -19.80 27.80 11.43
N ASN A 21 -20.13 28.94 12.02
CA ASN A 21 -19.39 30.19 11.85
C ASN A 21 -17.89 30.00 12.11
N PRO A 22 -17.00 30.21 11.13
CA PRO A 22 -15.55 29.96 11.28
C PRO A 22 -14.88 30.72 12.43
N LYS A 23 -15.51 31.81 12.93
CA LYS A 23 -15.03 32.57 14.09
C LYS A 23 -15.32 31.88 15.44
N PHE A 24 -16.25 30.92 15.47
CA PHE A 24 -16.54 30.13 16.66
C PHE A 24 -15.33 29.22 16.96
N PRO A 25 -14.71 29.25 18.15
CA PRO A 25 -13.51 28.45 18.39
C PRO A 25 -13.82 26.95 18.42
N VAL A 26 -12.99 26.16 17.74
CA VAL A 26 -13.23 24.72 17.56
C VAL A 26 -13.18 23.93 18.87
N ASP A 27 -12.33 24.34 19.82
CA ASP A 27 -12.17 23.67 21.12
C ASP A 27 -13.46 23.73 21.95
N TYR A 28 -14.22 24.83 21.83
CA TYR A 28 -15.51 24.94 22.49
C TYR A 28 -16.56 23.97 21.95
N LEU A 29 -16.47 23.52 20.69
CA LEU A 29 -17.44 22.54 20.15
C LEU A 29 -17.32 21.19 20.88
N ALA A 30 -16.10 20.75 21.18
CA ALA A 30 -15.88 19.52 21.94
C ALA A 30 -16.37 19.66 23.40
N ILE A 31 -16.18 20.83 24.01
CA ILE A 31 -16.70 21.12 25.35
C ILE A 31 -18.23 21.14 25.35
N LEU A 32 -18.85 21.85 24.40
CA LEU A 32 -20.31 21.93 24.28
C LEU A 32 -20.94 20.55 24.11
N ALA A 33 -20.28 19.67 23.34
CA ALA A 33 -20.76 18.31 23.13
C ALA A 33 -20.89 17.50 24.43
N VAL A 34 -20.04 17.73 25.43
CA VAL A 34 -20.12 17.00 26.71
C VAL A 34 -21.15 17.57 27.69
N LEU A 35 -21.68 18.78 27.44
CA LEU A 35 -22.61 19.44 28.37
C LEU A 35 -24.00 18.82 28.36
N CYS A 36 -24.55 18.49 27.19
CA CYS A 36 -25.86 17.84 27.10
C CYS A 36 -26.05 17.04 25.80
N ARG A 37 -26.99 16.08 25.81
CA ARG A 37 -27.29 15.22 24.66
C ARG A 37 -27.66 15.99 23.41
N ARG A 38 -28.38 17.11 23.52
CA ARG A 38 -28.77 17.92 22.35
C ARG A 38 -27.54 18.54 21.68
N LEU A 39 -26.69 19.20 22.46
CA LEU A 39 -25.45 19.80 21.96
C LEU A 39 -24.47 18.75 21.45
N HIS A 40 -24.44 17.56 22.05
CA HIS A 40 -23.66 16.42 21.56
C HIS A 40 -23.89 16.12 20.08
N PHE A 41 -25.16 16.03 19.67
CA PHE A 41 -25.52 15.70 18.28
C PHE A 41 -25.39 16.88 17.31
N LEU A 42 -25.30 18.13 17.81
CA LEU A 42 -25.10 19.31 16.97
C LEU A 42 -23.61 19.67 16.83
N ALA A 43 -22.87 19.71 17.94
CA ALA A 43 -21.51 20.22 17.98
C ALA A 43 -20.47 19.23 17.45
N LEU A 44 -20.60 17.93 17.71
CA LEU A 44 -19.60 16.94 17.24
C LEU A 44 -19.54 16.79 15.72
N PRO A 45 -20.65 16.73 14.96
CA PRO A 45 -20.57 16.70 13.51
C PRO A 45 -19.82 17.91 12.93
N ILE A 46 -20.09 19.10 13.48
CA ILE A 46 -19.43 20.35 13.06
C ILE A 46 -17.95 20.34 13.46
N TYR A 47 -17.64 19.86 14.67
CA TYR A 47 -16.26 19.64 15.13
C TYR A 47 -15.50 18.73 14.17
N PHE A 48 -16.05 17.56 13.83
CA PHE A 48 -15.41 16.64 12.89
C PHE A 48 -15.25 17.22 11.48
N ALA A 49 -16.27 17.92 10.97
CA ALA A 49 -16.19 18.58 9.66
C ALA A 49 -15.06 19.61 9.60
N ARG A 50 -14.85 20.39 10.67
CA ARG A 50 -13.75 21.36 10.77
C ARG A 50 -12.36 20.73 10.82
N TYR A 51 -12.26 19.49 11.29
CA TYR A 51 -11.02 18.69 11.22
C TYR A 51 -10.92 17.86 9.92
N GLY A 52 -11.74 18.16 8.91
CA GLY A 52 -11.69 17.46 7.61
C GLY A 52 -12.30 16.05 7.64
N MET A 53 -13.15 15.74 8.61
CA MET A 53 -13.83 14.44 8.75
C MET A 53 -15.36 14.61 8.75
N PRO A 54 -15.98 15.07 7.66
CA PRO A 54 -17.43 15.30 7.60
C PRO A 54 -18.26 14.02 7.74
N SER A 55 -17.65 12.83 7.59
CA SER A 55 -18.33 11.53 7.70
C SER A 55 -17.45 10.52 8.45
N PRO A 56 -17.33 10.62 9.79
CA PRO A 56 -16.41 9.81 10.58
C PRO A 56 -16.76 8.31 10.58
N THR A 57 -17.98 7.94 10.19
CA THR A 57 -18.37 6.53 9.98
C THR A 57 -17.82 5.94 8.69
N LYS A 58 -17.54 6.75 7.67
CA LYS A 58 -16.95 6.32 6.39
C LYS A 58 -15.43 6.33 6.44
N SER A 59 -14.85 7.44 6.91
CA SER A 59 -13.40 7.59 6.96
C SER A 59 -13.02 8.53 8.10
N ALA A 60 -12.10 8.08 8.95
CA ALA A 60 -11.53 8.88 10.03
C ALA A 60 -10.00 8.82 10.01
N VAL A 61 -9.36 9.99 10.13
CA VAL A 61 -7.90 10.11 10.30
C VAL A 61 -7.63 10.68 11.68
N VAL A 62 -6.94 9.90 12.51
CA VAL A 62 -6.71 10.19 13.91
C VAL A 62 -5.22 10.37 14.14
N HIS A 63 -4.82 11.59 14.50
CA HIS A 63 -3.47 11.88 14.99
C HIS A 63 -3.47 11.77 16.50
N LEU A 64 -2.67 10.87 17.06
CA LEU A 64 -2.59 10.69 18.51
C LEU A 64 -1.63 11.71 19.12
N ALA A 65 -2.12 12.47 20.11
CA ALA A 65 -1.34 13.44 20.86
C ALA A 65 -0.95 12.89 22.23
N HIS A 66 0.17 13.37 22.78
CA HIS A 66 0.70 12.91 24.06
C HIS A 66 -0.17 13.26 25.27
N ASP A 67 -0.93 14.36 25.19
CA ASP A 67 -1.85 14.83 26.25
C ASP A 67 -3.18 14.05 26.30
N GLY A 68 -3.47 13.26 25.26
CA GLY A 68 -4.74 12.54 25.11
C GLY A 68 -5.94 13.41 24.69
N GLN A 69 -5.76 14.71 24.49
CA GLN A 69 -6.78 15.64 23.99
C GLN A 69 -6.77 15.69 22.46
N ASP A 70 -6.90 14.53 21.84
CA ASP A 70 -6.89 14.39 20.39
C ASP A 70 -8.22 13.91 19.81
N MET A 71 -8.25 13.77 18.49
CA MET A 71 -9.42 13.34 17.74
C MET A 71 -9.99 11.98 18.20
N LEU A 72 -9.16 11.10 18.75
CA LEU A 72 -9.62 9.82 19.28
C LEU A 72 -10.52 10.02 20.52
N ALA A 73 -10.32 11.08 21.31
CA ALA A 73 -11.18 11.40 22.45
C ALA A 73 -12.56 11.82 21.96
N ALA A 74 -12.63 12.72 20.98
CA ALA A 74 -13.89 13.15 20.39
C ALA A 74 -14.66 11.99 19.74
N LEU A 75 -13.96 11.13 18.97
CA LEU A 75 -14.55 9.91 18.40
C LEU A 75 -15.03 8.92 19.47
N ASN A 76 -14.30 8.80 20.59
CA ASN A 76 -14.77 7.99 21.71
C ASN A 76 -16.06 8.56 22.34
N MET A 77 -16.23 9.87 22.37
CA MET A 77 -17.44 10.48 22.93
C MET A 77 -18.64 10.32 22.00
N ALA A 78 -18.42 10.32 20.68
CA ALA A 78 -19.47 10.30 19.66
C ALA A 78 -20.40 9.07 19.73
N LEU A 79 -21.57 9.25 20.38
CA LEU A 79 -22.60 8.22 20.55
C LEU A 79 -23.28 7.76 19.25
N PHE A 80 -23.16 8.50 18.14
CA PHE A 80 -23.77 8.15 16.85
C PHE A 80 -22.88 7.23 15.98
N ILE A 81 -21.64 6.98 16.39
CA ILE A 81 -20.72 6.13 15.61
C ILE A 81 -20.80 4.71 16.16
N ASN A 82 -21.49 3.84 15.44
CA ASN A 82 -21.66 2.43 15.79
C ASN A 82 -20.80 1.47 14.96
N SER A 83 -20.25 1.96 13.84
CA SER A 83 -19.35 1.20 12.96
C SER A 83 -18.45 2.17 12.20
N MET A 84 -17.31 1.68 11.73
CA MET A 84 -16.39 2.45 10.89
C MET A 84 -15.99 1.65 9.67
N GLU A 85 -16.09 2.26 8.49
CA GLU A 85 -15.61 1.65 7.25
C GLU A 85 -14.09 1.77 7.14
N ASP A 86 -13.53 2.95 7.38
CA ASP A 86 -12.10 3.21 7.29
C ASP A 86 -11.59 4.05 8.47
N ILE A 87 -10.51 3.60 9.10
CA ILE A 87 -9.82 4.38 10.11
C ILE A 87 -8.30 4.33 9.92
N THR A 88 -7.70 5.51 9.82
CA THR A 88 -6.25 5.70 9.85
C THR A 88 -5.84 6.28 11.19
N CYS A 89 -4.99 5.57 11.92
CA CYS A 89 -4.44 6.00 13.20
C CYS A 89 -2.94 6.30 13.05
N ILE A 90 -2.56 7.55 13.27
CA ILE A 90 -1.20 8.06 13.17
C ILE A 90 -0.66 8.23 14.59
N PHE A 91 0.33 7.40 14.94
CA PHE A 91 0.98 7.42 16.24
C PHE A 91 2.02 8.55 16.28
N PRO A 92 2.24 9.18 17.45
CA PRO A 92 3.31 10.15 17.58
C PRO A 92 4.66 9.47 17.35
N HIS A 93 5.64 10.23 16.88
CA HIS A 93 7.01 9.75 16.73
C HIS A 93 7.53 9.28 18.10
N PRO A 94 8.04 8.04 18.23
CA PRO A 94 8.68 7.63 19.48
C PRO A 94 9.92 8.48 19.74
N SER A 95 10.31 8.64 21.01
CA SER A 95 11.66 9.14 21.26
C SER A 95 12.67 8.15 20.70
N CYS A 96 13.79 8.61 20.14
CA CYS A 96 14.82 7.71 19.63
C CYS A 96 15.43 6.78 20.72
N THR A 97 15.09 6.99 22.00
CA THR A 97 15.58 6.24 23.15
C THR A 97 14.65 5.12 23.60
N SER A 98 13.33 5.21 23.37
CA SER A 98 12.39 4.23 23.92
C SER A 98 11.06 4.19 23.16
N VAL A 99 10.56 2.98 22.92
CA VAL A 99 9.20 2.72 22.42
C VAL A 99 8.11 2.80 23.50
N LEU A 100 8.47 2.91 24.78
CA LEU A 100 7.51 2.91 25.89
C LEU A 100 6.44 4.03 25.81
N PRO A 101 6.75 5.26 25.34
CA PRO A 101 5.75 6.31 25.17
C PRO A 101 4.62 5.93 24.20
N LEU A 102 4.81 4.94 23.33
CA LEU A 102 3.76 4.46 22.41
C LEU A 102 2.76 3.50 23.06
N LEU A 103 3.07 2.91 24.21
CA LEU A 103 2.19 1.91 24.83
C LEU A 103 0.81 2.46 25.22
N PRO A 104 0.69 3.65 25.84
CA PRO A 104 -0.61 4.23 26.15
C PRO A 104 -1.45 4.46 24.89
N HIS A 105 -0.83 4.90 23.80
CA HIS A 105 -1.48 5.13 22.51
C HIS A 105 -2.02 3.82 21.91
N LEU A 106 -1.24 2.75 21.90
CA LEU A 106 -1.68 1.43 21.43
C LEU A 106 -2.87 0.91 22.23
N ARG A 107 -2.83 1.04 23.56
CA ARG A 107 -3.92 0.60 24.45
C ARG A 107 -5.18 1.43 24.27
N ARG A 108 -5.04 2.74 24.15
CA ARG A 108 -6.17 3.67 23.93
C ARG A 108 -6.84 3.41 22.59
N PHE A 109 -6.06 3.21 21.53
CA PHE A 109 -6.60 2.86 20.22
C PHE A 109 -7.26 1.48 20.21
N ARG A 110 -6.66 0.48 20.87
CA ARG A 110 -7.29 -0.83 21.05
C ARG A 110 -8.63 -0.73 21.77
N LYS A 111 -8.71 0.04 22.86
CA LYS A 111 -9.95 0.25 23.63
C LYS A 111 -11.01 0.91 22.76
N PHE A 112 -10.62 1.88 21.95
CA PHE A 112 -11.51 2.51 20.98
C PHE A 112 -12.06 1.48 19.98
N VAL A 113 -11.20 0.73 19.29
CA VAL A 113 -11.62 -0.28 18.31
C VAL A 113 -12.49 -1.37 18.95
N SER A 114 -12.19 -1.76 20.20
CA SER A 114 -12.93 -2.83 20.88
C SER A 114 -14.42 -2.52 21.13
N ARG A 115 -14.82 -1.25 21.05
CA ARG A 115 -16.22 -0.82 21.22
C ARG A 115 -17.08 -1.10 20.01
N PHE A 116 -16.49 -1.16 18.82
CA PHE A 116 -17.26 -1.40 17.61
C PHE A 116 -17.56 -2.89 17.45
N PRO A 117 -18.73 -3.25 16.89
CA PRO A 117 -19.01 -4.60 16.43
C PRO A 117 -18.17 -4.96 15.19
N SER A 118 -17.91 -3.98 14.32
CA SER A 118 -17.11 -4.15 13.11
C SER A 118 -16.33 -2.88 12.74
N VAL A 119 -15.11 -3.07 12.22
CA VAL A 119 -14.30 -2.03 11.58
C VAL A 119 -13.71 -2.61 10.30
N ASN A 120 -14.03 -2.09 9.11
CA ASN A 120 -13.68 -2.80 7.86
C ASN A 120 -12.21 -2.63 7.48
N ARG A 121 -11.72 -1.40 7.41
CA ARG A 121 -10.34 -1.07 7.02
C ARG A 121 -9.63 -0.30 8.13
N VAL A 122 -8.44 -0.74 8.50
CA VAL A 122 -7.63 -0.08 9.53
C VAL A 122 -6.22 0.15 9.02
N THR A 123 -5.78 1.40 9.03
CA THR A 123 -4.39 1.79 8.78
C THR A 123 -3.73 2.23 10.08
N LEU A 124 -2.65 1.55 10.49
CA LEU A 124 -1.79 1.93 11.60
C LEU A 124 -0.52 2.56 11.05
N GLN A 125 -0.28 3.84 11.34
CA GLN A 125 0.95 4.52 10.97
C GLN A 125 1.80 4.71 12.23
N LEU A 126 2.78 3.83 12.44
CA LEU A 126 3.53 3.73 13.70
C LEU A 126 4.61 4.81 13.88
N ASP A 127 4.93 5.55 12.82
CA ASP A 127 5.96 6.58 12.82
C ASP A 127 5.81 7.55 11.63
N ALA A 128 6.67 8.55 11.52
CA ALA A 128 6.93 9.30 10.30
C ALA A 128 7.70 8.46 9.27
N ARG A 129 7.55 8.81 8.00
CA ARG A 129 8.32 8.22 6.90
C ARG A 129 9.82 8.47 7.13
N ASN A 130 10.65 7.45 6.90
CA ASN A 130 12.11 7.52 7.01
C ASN A 130 12.68 7.80 8.42
N SER A 131 11.94 7.49 9.48
CA SER A 131 12.49 7.51 10.84
C SER A 131 13.60 6.46 10.99
N MET A 132 14.80 6.93 11.36
CA MET A 132 16.01 6.11 11.58
C MET A 132 16.29 5.86 13.07
N CYS A 133 15.33 6.17 13.96
CA CYS A 133 15.50 5.95 15.40
C CYS A 133 15.71 4.47 15.73
N ASN A 134 16.51 4.15 16.74
CA ASN A 134 16.67 2.78 17.25
C ASN A 134 16.12 2.69 18.68
N ALA A 135 14.80 2.75 18.80
CA ALA A 135 14.12 2.96 20.08
C ALA A 135 13.76 1.66 20.84
N THR A 136 14.36 0.52 20.50
CA THR A 136 13.91 -0.81 20.95
C THR A 136 13.82 -0.95 22.47
N GLY A 137 14.67 -0.22 23.20
CA GLY A 137 14.83 -0.35 24.64
C GLY A 137 15.37 -1.72 25.05
N ASP A 138 15.20 -2.03 26.34
CA ASP A 138 15.54 -3.33 26.93
C ASP A 138 14.49 -4.43 26.58
N ASP A 139 14.75 -5.65 27.04
CA ASP A 139 13.84 -6.78 26.84
C ASP A 139 12.43 -6.55 27.43
N LYS A 140 12.31 -5.74 28.49
CA LYS A 140 11.03 -5.42 29.13
C LYS A 140 10.21 -4.50 28.24
N ALA A 141 10.83 -3.45 27.69
CA ALA A 141 10.22 -2.53 26.75
C ALA A 141 9.77 -3.25 25.48
N LEU A 142 10.63 -4.10 24.90
CA LEU A 142 10.30 -4.89 23.72
C LEU A 142 9.10 -5.81 23.95
N ARG A 143 9.04 -6.52 25.09
CA ARG A 143 7.91 -7.39 25.44
C ARG A 143 6.62 -6.59 25.64
N ALA A 144 6.69 -5.48 26.36
CA ALA A 144 5.53 -4.64 26.64
C ALA A 144 4.95 -4.05 25.34
N TRP A 145 5.83 -3.60 24.45
CA TRP A 145 5.46 -3.06 23.14
C TRP A 145 4.87 -4.14 22.22
N SER A 146 5.57 -5.27 22.07
CA SER A 146 5.12 -6.35 21.19
C SER A 146 3.78 -6.94 21.65
N SER A 147 3.60 -7.14 22.95
CA SER A 147 2.33 -7.58 23.52
C SER A 147 1.21 -6.56 23.31
N SER A 148 1.50 -5.25 23.41
CA SER A 148 0.49 -4.21 23.21
C SER A 148 0.06 -4.12 21.73
N LEU A 149 1.02 -4.19 20.79
CA LEU A 149 0.71 -4.20 19.37
C LEU A 149 0.00 -5.49 18.95
N GLU A 150 0.45 -6.65 19.43
CA GLU A 150 -0.21 -7.94 19.23
C GLU A 150 -1.68 -7.90 19.69
N ALA A 151 -1.92 -7.37 20.89
CA ALA A 151 -3.26 -7.29 21.43
C ALA A 151 -4.16 -6.32 20.64
N LEU A 152 -3.60 -5.25 20.07
CA LEU A 152 -4.30 -4.38 19.14
C LEU A 152 -4.63 -5.13 17.84
N LEU A 153 -3.64 -5.77 17.21
CA LEU A 153 -3.82 -6.48 15.95
C LEU A 153 -4.82 -7.65 16.08
N ASN A 154 -4.75 -8.40 17.18
CA ASN A 154 -5.72 -9.45 17.49
C ASN A 154 -7.13 -8.87 17.69
N CYS A 155 -7.26 -7.71 18.34
CA CYS A 155 -8.54 -7.00 18.43
C CYS A 155 -9.09 -6.67 17.03
N LEU A 156 -8.26 -6.22 16.09
CA LEU A 156 -8.71 -5.94 14.72
C LEU A 156 -9.27 -7.21 14.04
N VAL A 157 -8.57 -8.34 14.20
CA VAL A 157 -9.02 -9.63 13.65
C VAL A 157 -10.35 -10.07 14.27
N GLU A 158 -10.54 -9.87 15.58
CA GLU A 158 -11.79 -10.15 16.29
C GLU A 158 -12.95 -9.24 15.83
N LYS A 159 -12.65 -7.98 15.47
CA LYS A 159 -13.64 -6.97 15.06
C LYS A 159 -14.00 -6.99 13.58
N ARG A 160 -13.96 -8.17 12.96
CA ARG A 160 -14.36 -8.39 11.55
C ARG A 160 -13.67 -7.43 10.57
N CYS A 161 -12.42 -7.09 10.86
CA CYS A 161 -11.62 -6.29 9.94
C CYS A 161 -11.30 -7.08 8.68
N THR A 162 -11.55 -6.47 7.52
CA THR A 162 -11.29 -7.06 6.20
C THR A 162 -9.93 -6.66 5.66
N GLU A 163 -9.42 -5.49 6.05
CA GLU A 163 -8.15 -4.95 5.57
C GLU A 163 -7.35 -4.29 6.68
N VAL A 164 -6.10 -4.73 6.86
CA VAL A 164 -5.16 -4.11 7.79
C VAL A 164 -3.95 -3.59 7.01
N THR A 165 -3.64 -2.32 7.20
CA THR A 165 -2.42 -1.68 6.71
C THR A 165 -1.56 -1.26 7.89
N VAL A 166 -0.27 -1.62 7.90
CA VAL A 166 0.67 -1.14 8.92
C VAL A 166 1.86 -0.46 8.26
N LYS A 167 2.04 0.84 8.53
CA LYS A 167 3.03 1.72 7.92
C LYS A 167 4.13 2.12 8.88
N TYR A 168 5.35 2.20 8.35
CA TYR A 168 6.56 2.70 9.01
C TYR A 168 6.88 1.98 10.33
N GLY A 169 7.65 2.58 11.24
CA GLY A 169 8.08 1.92 12.47
C GLY A 169 9.39 1.13 12.32
N GLY A 170 10.32 1.64 11.50
CA GLY A 170 11.64 1.04 11.31
C GLY A 170 12.47 0.89 12.59
N TYR A 171 12.06 1.52 13.70
CA TYR A 171 12.81 1.56 14.96
C TYR A 171 13.00 0.22 15.67
N LEU A 172 12.31 -0.84 15.26
CA LEU A 172 12.53 -2.20 15.78
C LEU A 172 13.35 -3.11 14.88
N THR A 173 13.69 -2.70 13.66
CA THR A 173 14.41 -3.59 12.72
C THR A 173 15.75 -4.03 13.27
N ARG A 174 16.44 -3.14 14.00
CA ARG A 174 17.73 -3.44 14.65
C ARG A 174 17.60 -4.27 15.92
N SER A 175 16.37 -4.64 16.31
CA SER A 175 16.15 -5.48 17.48
C SER A 175 16.72 -6.88 17.31
N TYR A 176 16.66 -7.37 16.08
CA TYR A 176 17.00 -8.74 15.74
C TYR A 176 17.98 -8.73 14.59
N THR A 177 19.02 -9.53 14.74
CA THR A 177 19.99 -9.80 13.67
C THR A 177 19.74 -11.19 13.10
N LEU A 178 20.00 -11.35 11.81
CA LEU A 178 19.95 -12.65 11.18
C LEU A 178 21.32 -13.31 11.30
N SER A 179 21.41 -14.40 12.07
CA SER A 179 22.62 -15.20 12.13
C SER A 179 22.60 -16.22 11.00
N ILE A 180 23.49 -16.08 10.03
CA ILE A 180 23.66 -17.00 8.90
C ILE A 180 24.89 -17.86 9.16
N GLY A 181 24.74 -19.17 9.01
CA GLY A 181 25.88 -20.08 9.07
C GLY A 181 25.46 -21.49 9.46
N PRO A 182 26.26 -22.50 9.07
CA PRO A 182 26.02 -23.86 9.47
C PRO A 182 26.05 -23.91 11.01
N SER A 183 24.94 -24.32 11.60
CA SER A 183 24.90 -24.62 13.03
C SER A 183 26.04 -25.62 13.32
N LYS A 184 27.13 -25.14 13.95
CA LYS A 184 28.27 -25.97 14.42
C LYS A 184 27.72 -27.27 15.02
N ARG A 185 28.34 -28.43 14.80
CA ARG A 185 27.80 -29.77 15.21
C ARG A 185 27.24 -29.77 16.63
N VAL A 186 27.93 -29.13 17.58
CA VAL A 186 27.52 -28.97 18.99
C VAL A 186 26.15 -28.28 19.13
N ARG A 187 25.86 -27.25 18.33
CA ARG A 187 24.55 -26.59 18.32
C ARG A 187 23.44 -27.48 17.78
N ARG A 188 23.72 -28.47 16.92
CA ARG A 188 22.66 -29.38 16.41
C ARG A 188 22.09 -30.26 17.51
N ILE A 189 22.96 -30.77 18.39
CA ILE A 189 22.55 -31.61 19.53
C ILE A 189 21.71 -30.77 20.50
N VAL A 190 22.20 -29.59 20.88
CA VAL A 190 21.45 -28.66 21.74
C VAL A 190 20.13 -28.22 21.10
N LYS A 191 20.10 -28.01 19.77
CA LYS A 191 18.87 -27.69 19.04
C LYS A 191 17.91 -28.88 19.00
N ALA A 192 18.38 -30.11 18.83
CA ALA A 192 17.53 -31.31 18.84
C ALA A 192 16.82 -31.46 20.20
N ILE A 193 17.57 -31.28 21.30
CA ILE A 193 17.00 -31.31 22.66
C ILE A 193 16.01 -30.15 22.85
N ARG A 194 16.38 -28.93 22.46
CA ARG A 194 15.46 -27.77 22.54
C ARG A 194 14.20 -27.95 21.70
N ARG A 195 14.27 -28.64 20.55
CA ARG A 195 13.12 -28.92 19.68
C ARG A 195 12.13 -29.89 20.30
N LEU A 196 12.59 -30.78 21.19
CA LEU A 196 11.71 -31.66 21.94
C LEU A 196 11.01 -30.92 23.09
N LEU A 197 11.68 -29.92 23.68
CA LEU A 197 11.20 -29.23 24.88
C LEU A 197 10.40 -27.95 24.59
N LEU A 198 10.65 -27.29 23.45
CA LEU A 198 10.00 -26.01 23.11
C LEU A 198 9.36 -26.10 21.72
N PRO A 199 8.09 -25.65 21.57
CA PRO A 199 7.46 -25.50 20.26
C PRO A 199 8.40 -24.75 19.33
N ARG A 200 8.61 -25.26 18.12
CA ARG A 200 9.42 -24.58 17.09
C ARG A 200 8.86 -23.17 16.89
N ALA A 201 9.52 -22.18 17.47
CA ALA A 201 9.31 -20.79 17.08
C ALA A 201 9.61 -20.70 15.58
N ALA A 202 8.70 -20.12 14.81
CA ALA A 202 8.76 -20.07 13.35
C ALA A 202 9.93 -19.21 12.78
N MET A 203 10.95 -18.92 13.59
CA MET A 203 12.04 -17.96 13.34
C MET A 203 13.40 -18.61 13.05
N GLU A 204 13.45 -19.94 12.86
CA GLU A 204 14.66 -20.63 12.42
C GLU A 204 14.47 -21.33 11.06
N GLY A 205 15.47 -21.18 10.20
CA GLY A 205 15.64 -21.96 8.97
C GLY A 205 16.70 -23.05 9.14
N LYS A 206 17.04 -23.71 8.03
CA LYS A 206 18.09 -24.75 8.00
C LYS A 206 19.46 -24.17 8.39
N ASP A 207 19.77 -22.99 7.84
CA ASP A 207 21.11 -22.37 7.90
C ASP A 207 21.06 -20.92 8.41
N TRP A 208 19.93 -20.50 8.98
CA TRP A 208 19.75 -19.17 9.54
C TRP A 208 18.82 -19.17 10.75
N GLU A 209 18.98 -18.19 11.64
CA GLU A 209 18.11 -17.97 12.80
C GLU A 209 18.08 -16.47 13.14
N PHE A 210 16.89 -15.93 13.40
CA PHE A 210 16.79 -14.60 13.98
C PHE A 210 17.19 -14.63 15.46
N GLN A 211 18.12 -13.76 15.83
CA GLN A 211 18.62 -13.65 17.19
C GLN A 211 18.45 -12.22 17.69
N ARG A 212 18.03 -12.06 18.94
CA ARG A 212 18.04 -10.76 19.62
C ARG A 212 19.48 -10.26 19.63
N SER A 213 19.70 -9.00 19.25
CA SER A 213 21.04 -8.42 19.28
C SER A 213 21.61 -8.44 20.70
N ARG A 214 22.88 -8.81 20.86
CA ARG A 214 23.48 -9.10 22.18
C ARG A 214 23.53 -7.88 23.10
N ASP A 215 23.69 -6.71 22.51
CA ASP A 215 23.68 -5.40 23.14
C ASP A 215 22.28 -5.00 23.65
N GLN A 216 21.21 -5.59 23.13
CA GLN A 216 19.83 -5.18 23.42
C GLN A 216 19.02 -6.19 24.23
N GLY A 217 19.58 -7.38 24.50
CA GLY A 217 19.00 -8.37 25.40
C GLY A 217 18.94 -9.79 24.87
N ARG A 218 18.09 -10.64 25.46
CA ARG A 218 17.94 -12.07 25.13
C ARG A 218 16.49 -12.50 24.92
N ALA A 219 15.52 -11.60 25.03
CA ALA A 219 14.11 -11.95 24.95
C ALA A 219 13.72 -12.45 23.55
N ARG A 220 12.91 -13.51 23.55
CA ARG A 220 12.15 -13.99 22.40
C ARG A 220 10.68 -13.63 22.63
N ALA A 221 10.33 -12.37 22.44
CA ALA A 221 8.93 -11.99 22.38
C ALA A 221 8.38 -12.48 21.03
N LEU A 222 7.29 -13.26 21.07
CA LEU A 222 6.68 -13.81 19.88
C LEU A 222 5.19 -13.50 19.92
N ALA A 223 4.80 -12.49 19.16
CA ALA A 223 3.38 -12.21 18.97
C ALA A 223 2.74 -13.33 18.14
N SER A 224 1.51 -13.73 18.45
CA SER A 224 0.77 -14.74 17.68
C SER A 224 -0.72 -14.41 17.63
N VAL A 225 -1.36 -14.77 16.52
CA VAL A 225 -2.82 -14.82 16.48
C VAL A 225 -3.30 -16.08 17.22
N PRO A 226 -4.24 -15.98 18.17
CA PRO A 226 -4.85 -17.15 18.80
C PRO A 226 -5.72 -17.92 17.80
N ALA A 227 -5.61 -19.25 17.75
CA ALA A 227 -6.34 -20.08 16.78
C ALA A 227 -7.87 -19.92 16.84
N LYS A 228 -8.43 -19.59 18.02
CA LYS A 228 -9.87 -19.31 18.19
C LYS A 228 -10.31 -18.06 17.42
N VAL A 229 -9.48 -17.03 17.44
CA VAL A 229 -9.75 -15.74 16.80
C VAL A 229 -9.73 -15.87 15.27
N SER A 230 -8.86 -16.73 14.75
CA SER A 230 -8.67 -16.88 13.31
C SER A 230 -9.87 -17.51 12.58
N ARG A 231 -10.62 -18.41 13.23
CA ARG A 231 -11.75 -19.11 12.60
C ARG A 231 -12.94 -18.20 12.28
N SER A 232 -13.07 -17.08 13.01
CA SER A 232 -14.09 -16.06 12.79
C SER A 232 -13.55 -14.82 12.08
N SER A 233 -12.28 -14.85 11.66
CA SER A 233 -11.64 -13.72 10.99
C SER A 233 -12.23 -13.50 9.61
N THR A 234 -12.48 -12.23 9.28
CA THR A 234 -12.84 -11.77 7.93
C THR A 234 -11.68 -11.06 7.24
N LEU A 235 -10.46 -11.15 7.80
CA LEU A 235 -9.28 -10.46 7.27
C LEU A 235 -8.84 -11.11 5.96
N THR A 236 -9.12 -10.44 4.84
CA THR A 236 -8.79 -10.88 3.48
C THR A 236 -7.55 -10.19 2.91
N SER A 237 -7.25 -8.98 3.40
CA SER A 237 -6.18 -8.13 2.85
C SER A 237 -5.22 -7.66 3.93
N LEU A 238 -3.91 -7.85 3.69
CA LEU A 238 -2.84 -7.40 4.58
C LEU A 238 -1.82 -6.57 3.80
N HIS A 239 -1.72 -5.28 4.14
CA HIS A 239 -0.75 -4.36 3.55
C HIS A 239 0.35 -4.06 4.56
N ILE A 240 1.53 -4.60 4.29
CA ILE A 240 2.71 -4.42 5.12
C ILE A 240 3.56 -3.31 4.49
N GLN A 241 3.58 -2.18 5.19
CA GLN A 241 4.44 -1.03 4.89
C GLN A 241 5.42 -0.76 6.03
N SER A 242 5.67 -1.79 6.84
CA SER A 242 6.43 -1.72 8.08
C SER A 242 7.30 -2.95 8.20
N ALA A 243 8.61 -2.70 8.36
CA ALA A 243 9.58 -3.75 8.60
C ALA A 243 9.30 -4.54 9.90
N VAL A 244 8.56 -3.95 10.85
CA VAL A 244 8.12 -4.62 12.10
C VAL A 244 7.37 -5.91 11.81
N LEU A 245 6.49 -5.94 10.81
CA LEU A 245 5.66 -7.12 10.54
C LEU A 245 6.40 -8.22 9.77
N VAL A 246 7.55 -7.91 9.19
CA VAL A 246 8.41 -8.88 8.49
C VAL A 246 9.63 -9.29 9.32
N MET A 247 9.79 -8.72 10.52
CA MET A 247 10.86 -9.00 11.47
C MET A 247 10.30 -9.43 12.84
N PRO A 248 11.04 -10.20 13.66
CA PRO A 248 10.64 -10.39 15.05
C PRO A 248 10.60 -9.03 15.78
N PRO A 249 9.72 -8.88 16.78
CA PRO A 249 8.87 -9.92 17.38
C PRO A 249 7.53 -10.17 16.65
N CYS A 250 7.14 -9.30 15.71
CA CYS A 250 5.80 -9.35 15.10
C CYS A 250 5.70 -10.25 13.87
N LEU A 251 6.82 -10.70 13.29
CA LEU A 251 6.83 -11.69 12.21
C LEU A 251 6.00 -12.93 12.54
N ASN A 252 6.06 -13.43 13.77
CA ASN A 252 5.27 -14.61 14.15
C ASN A 252 3.75 -14.35 14.12
N TRP A 253 3.32 -13.13 14.44
CA TRP A 253 1.92 -12.72 14.31
C TRP A 253 1.52 -12.72 12.83
N THR A 254 2.33 -12.12 11.96
CA THR A 254 2.10 -12.09 10.51
C THR A 254 1.99 -13.50 9.93
N LEU A 255 2.91 -14.40 10.29
CA LEU A 255 2.86 -15.79 9.83
C LEU A 255 1.64 -16.55 10.35
N SER A 256 1.20 -16.26 11.59
CA SER A 256 0.00 -16.86 12.17
C SER A 256 -1.27 -16.35 11.45
N ALA A 257 -1.35 -15.04 11.22
CA ALA A 257 -2.44 -14.42 10.46
C ALA A 257 -2.55 -15.02 9.04
N LEU A 258 -1.43 -15.12 8.32
CA LEU A 258 -1.42 -15.68 6.96
C LEU A 258 -1.85 -17.16 6.89
N ARG A 259 -1.57 -17.93 7.94
CA ARG A 259 -1.96 -19.36 8.00
C ARG A 259 -3.41 -19.58 8.35
N HIS A 260 -3.96 -18.72 9.20
CA HIS A 260 -5.22 -19.02 9.88
C HIS A 260 -6.35 -18.06 9.52
N CYS A 261 -6.05 -16.85 9.04
CA CYS A 261 -7.04 -15.93 8.47
C CYS A 261 -7.23 -16.21 6.96
N PRO A 262 -8.38 -15.85 6.38
CA PRO A 262 -8.65 -16.02 4.95
C PRO A 262 -7.96 -14.96 4.08
N ILE A 263 -6.69 -14.66 4.36
CA ILE A 263 -5.93 -13.63 3.63
C ILE A 263 -5.64 -14.14 2.22
N THR A 264 -6.13 -13.41 1.23
CA THR A 264 -5.94 -13.65 -0.20
C THR A 264 -5.10 -12.56 -0.86
N SER A 265 -5.08 -11.36 -0.27
CA SER A 265 -4.30 -10.21 -0.76
C SER A 265 -3.17 -9.84 0.20
N LEU A 266 -1.94 -9.80 -0.33
CA LEU A 266 -0.75 -9.39 0.39
C LEU A 266 -0.02 -8.29 -0.38
N SER A 267 0.27 -7.18 0.30
CA SER A 267 1.12 -6.12 -0.23
C SER A 267 2.34 -5.91 0.66
N LEU A 268 3.53 -5.87 0.07
CA LEU A 268 4.78 -5.43 0.72
C LEU A 268 5.23 -4.14 0.02
N PHE A 269 5.33 -3.04 0.76
CA PHE A 269 5.59 -1.73 0.16
C PHE A 269 6.44 -0.83 1.05
N GLN A 270 7.44 -0.12 0.50
CA GLN A 270 8.29 0.80 1.27
C GLN A 270 8.95 0.15 2.50
N ILE A 271 9.59 -1.01 2.30
CA ILE A 271 10.26 -1.74 3.37
C ILE A 271 11.75 -1.79 3.06
N SER A 272 12.55 -1.34 4.02
CA SER A 272 14.01 -1.42 3.97
C SER A 272 14.51 -2.52 4.89
N LEU A 273 15.20 -3.51 4.33
CA LEU A 273 15.82 -4.62 5.06
C LEU A 273 17.11 -5.06 4.38
N GLU A 274 17.98 -5.73 5.12
CA GLU A 274 19.15 -6.39 4.53
C GLU A 274 18.72 -7.56 3.63
N LYS A 275 19.49 -7.81 2.57
CA LYS A 275 19.19 -8.84 1.56
C LYS A 275 18.94 -10.21 2.17
N GLU A 276 19.76 -10.62 3.12
CA GLU A 276 19.67 -11.93 3.74
C GLU A 276 18.40 -12.07 4.59
N ILE A 277 17.97 -10.96 5.21
CA ILE A 277 16.71 -10.88 5.95
C ILE A 277 15.54 -11.07 5.00
N TRP A 278 15.56 -10.45 3.81
CA TRP A 278 14.51 -10.67 2.79
C TRP A 278 14.37 -12.14 2.42
N SER A 279 15.48 -12.81 2.12
CA SER A 279 15.48 -14.24 1.80
C SER A 279 14.83 -15.09 2.89
N ALA A 280 15.15 -14.82 4.16
CA ALA A 280 14.58 -15.51 5.31
C ALA A 280 13.07 -15.20 5.47
N ALA A 281 12.71 -13.91 5.49
CA ALA A 281 11.34 -13.45 5.71
C ALA A 281 10.38 -13.92 4.60
N LEU A 282 10.74 -13.73 3.33
CA LEU A 282 9.91 -14.17 2.19
C LEU A 282 9.76 -15.69 2.15
N SER A 283 10.81 -16.43 2.51
CA SER A 283 10.71 -17.89 2.62
C SER A 283 9.72 -18.32 3.70
N LEU A 284 9.68 -17.62 4.84
CA LEU A 284 8.70 -17.86 5.90
C LEU A 284 7.28 -17.50 5.45
N ILE A 285 7.10 -16.31 4.86
CA ILE A 285 5.81 -15.78 4.40
C ILE A 285 5.21 -16.70 3.33
N ALA A 286 5.99 -17.11 2.32
CA ALA A 286 5.49 -17.99 1.26
C ALA A 286 4.97 -19.33 1.79
N ARG A 287 5.60 -19.88 2.85
CA ARG A 287 5.12 -21.11 3.49
C ARG A 287 3.85 -20.89 4.32
N ALA A 288 3.70 -19.70 4.87
CA ALA A 288 2.54 -19.34 5.70
C ALA A 288 1.32 -18.96 4.85
N ALA A 289 1.52 -18.51 3.62
CA ALA A 289 0.48 -17.90 2.79
C ALA A 289 0.28 -18.63 1.44
N PRO A 290 -0.04 -19.94 1.43
CA PRO A 290 -0.24 -20.67 0.17
C PRO A 290 -1.49 -20.24 -0.60
N ASN A 291 -2.40 -19.50 0.05
CA ASN A 291 -3.70 -19.09 -0.51
C ASN A 291 -3.70 -17.71 -1.15
N ILE A 292 -2.56 -17.03 -1.23
CA ILE A 292 -2.48 -15.69 -1.82
C ILE A 292 -2.81 -15.74 -3.31
N THR A 293 -3.80 -14.93 -3.69
CA THR A 293 -4.25 -14.71 -5.07
C THR A 293 -3.78 -13.37 -5.61
N ASP A 294 -3.54 -12.40 -4.72
CA ASP A 294 -3.18 -11.03 -5.08
C ASP A 294 -1.90 -10.65 -4.34
N LEU A 295 -0.83 -10.42 -5.11
CA LEU A 295 0.46 -10.01 -4.56
C LEU A 295 0.90 -8.67 -5.14
N SER A 296 1.28 -7.74 -4.27
CA SER A 296 1.93 -6.48 -4.64
C SER A 296 3.25 -6.32 -3.91
N LEU A 297 4.34 -6.12 -4.66
CA LEU A 297 5.68 -5.83 -4.17
C LEU A 297 6.13 -4.51 -4.79
N SER A 298 6.45 -3.46 -4.05
CA SER A 298 7.04 -2.23 -4.64
C SER A 298 7.85 -1.46 -3.62
N GLU A 299 8.87 -0.70 -4.05
CA GLU A 299 9.70 0.10 -3.16
C GLU A 299 10.30 -0.75 -2.02
N LEU A 300 10.93 -1.87 -2.39
CA LEU A 300 11.59 -2.77 -1.44
C LEU A 300 13.11 -2.60 -1.57
N ASP A 301 13.76 -2.10 -0.52
CA ASP A 301 15.20 -1.83 -0.59
C ASP A 301 15.99 -3.12 -0.41
N SER A 302 17.10 -3.23 -1.14
CA SER A 302 18.07 -4.35 -1.08
C SER A 302 17.51 -5.76 -1.35
N ILE A 303 16.26 -5.91 -1.80
CA ILE A 303 15.75 -7.18 -2.31
C ILE A 303 16.36 -7.48 -3.68
N SER A 304 16.72 -8.73 -3.96
CA SER A 304 17.17 -9.13 -5.30
C SER A 304 16.04 -9.73 -6.14
N ASP A 305 16.12 -9.60 -7.47
CA ASP A 305 15.18 -10.24 -8.39
C ASP A 305 15.06 -11.75 -8.17
N VAL A 306 16.19 -12.42 -7.86
CA VAL A 306 16.20 -13.86 -7.55
C VAL A 306 15.29 -14.17 -6.36
N GLU A 307 15.25 -13.30 -5.35
CA GLU A 307 14.41 -13.48 -4.17
C GLU A 307 12.94 -13.23 -4.50
N ILE A 308 12.63 -12.20 -5.29
CA ILE A 308 11.28 -11.94 -5.81
C ILE A 308 10.78 -13.15 -6.59
N LEU A 309 11.56 -13.63 -7.57
CA LEU A 309 11.20 -14.78 -8.39
C LEU A 309 11.03 -16.05 -7.56
N ARG A 310 11.94 -16.31 -6.61
CA ARG A 310 11.83 -17.48 -5.70
C ARG A 310 10.59 -17.38 -4.83
N PHE A 311 10.25 -16.19 -4.33
CA PHE A 311 9.06 -15.94 -3.54
C PHE A 311 7.79 -16.21 -4.36
N CYS A 312 7.66 -15.57 -5.53
CA CYS A 312 6.53 -15.74 -6.42
C CYS A 312 6.35 -17.20 -6.90
N SER A 313 7.46 -17.95 -7.08
CA SER A 313 7.40 -19.37 -7.49
C SER A 313 6.69 -20.29 -6.50
N ARG A 314 6.55 -19.87 -5.24
CA ARG A 314 5.88 -20.62 -4.19
C ARG A 314 4.39 -20.28 -4.06
N LEU A 315 3.92 -19.26 -4.76
CA LEU A 315 2.54 -18.77 -4.69
C LEU A 315 1.78 -19.21 -5.95
N THR A 316 1.39 -20.48 -5.97
CA THR A 316 0.83 -21.12 -7.18
C THR A 316 -0.60 -20.69 -7.51
N ARG A 317 -1.27 -19.98 -6.59
CA ARG A 317 -2.66 -19.51 -6.74
C ARG A 317 -2.76 -18.04 -7.20
N LEU A 318 -1.64 -17.40 -7.54
CA LEU A 318 -1.65 -16.00 -7.96
C LEU A 318 -2.51 -15.79 -9.21
N THR A 319 -3.40 -14.81 -9.12
CA THR A 319 -4.25 -14.28 -10.19
C THR A 319 -3.87 -12.85 -10.55
N PHE A 320 -3.42 -12.07 -9.56
CA PHE A 320 -2.90 -10.72 -9.71
C PHE A 320 -1.49 -10.63 -9.14
N LEU A 321 -0.56 -10.09 -9.93
CA LEU A 321 0.82 -9.85 -9.53
C LEU A 321 1.23 -8.43 -9.93
N LYS A 322 1.60 -7.64 -8.93
CA LYS A 322 2.25 -6.34 -9.10
C LYS A 322 3.67 -6.39 -8.56
N ILE A 323 4.63 -6.09 -9.43
CA ILE A 323 6.03 -5.82 -9.10
C ILE A 323 6.26 -4.36 -9.49
N GLY A 324 6.65 -3.52 -8.53
CA GLY A 324 6.92 -2.11 -8.74
C GLY A 324 8.41 -1.84 -8.95
N ALA A 325 8.74 -0.56 -9.01
CA ALA A 325 10.13 -0.11 -8.97
C ALA A 325 10.76 -0.50 -7.65
N ASN A 326 11.99 -1.02 -7.69
CA ASN A 326 12.92 -0.90 -6.58
C ASN A 326 13.91 0.21 -6.93
N GLU A 327 14.59 0.78 -5.93
CA GLU A 327 15.52 1.91 -6.12
C GLU A 327 16.55 1.65 -7.24
N GLU A 328 16.89 2.72 -7.96
CA GLU A 328 17.79 2.71 -9.12
C GLU A 328 19.11 2.00 -8.78
N GLY A 329 19.43 0.92 -9.52
CA GLY A 329 20.69 0.19 -9.38
C GLY A 329 20.58 -1.30 -9.07
N GLN A 330 19.37 -1.80 -8.75
CA GLN A 330 19.14 -3.24 -8.77
C GLN A 330 19.13 -3.72 -10.22
N GLY A 331 20.17 -4.50 -10.58
CA GLY A 331 20.41 -4.91 -11.97
C GLY A 331 19.22 -5.63 -12.60
N THR A 332 19.13 -5.57 -13.93
CA THR A 332 18.06 -6.18 -14.70
C THR A 332 17.91 -7.69 -14.44
N PRO A 333 16.67 -8.23 -14.35
CA PRO A 333 16.40 -9.66 -14.22
C PRO A 333 17.08 -10.53 -15.27
N THR A 334 17.48 -9.95 -16.41
CA THR A 334 18.15 -10.64 -17.51
C THR A 334 19.48 -11.27 -17.10
N LYS A 335 20.13 -10.80 -16.02
CA LYS A 335 21.32 -11.46 -15.43
C LYS A 335 20.99 -12.70 -14.62
N CYS A 336 19.73 -12.96 -14.28
CA CYS A 336 19.28 -14.18 -13.59
C CYS A 336 19.19 -15.38 -14.55
N THR A 337 20.32 -15.80 -15.13
CA THR A 337 20.38 -16.93 -16.08
C THR A 337 20.20 -18.30 -15.43
N LYS A 338 20.28 -18.40 -14.10
CA LYS A 338 20.36 -19.70 -13.39
C LYS A 338 19.08 -20.11 -12.65
N GLY A 339 18.01 -19.31 -12.70
CA GLY A 339 16.75 -19.57 -11.99
C GLY A 339 15.70 -20.24 -12.87
N ARG A 340 14.92 -21.18 -12.31
CA ARG A 340 13.67 -21.64 -12.94
C ARG A 340 12.67 -20.49 -12.92
N VAL A 341 12.09 -20.17 -14.08
CA VAL A 341 11.02 -19.18 -14.16
C VAL A 341 9.79 -19.71 -13.41
N PRO A 342 9.17 -18.92 -12.52
CA PRO A 342 7.91 -19.27 -11.88
C PRO A 342 6.85 -19.65 -12.92
N GLN A 343 6.01 -20.64 -12.64
CA GLN A 343 4.85 -20.96 -13.49
C GLN A 343 3.59 -20.35 -12.90
N PHE A 344 2.98 -19.39 -13.60
CA PHE A 344 1.80 -18.69 -13.15
C PHE A 344 0.55 -19.11 -13.94
N ARG A 345 0.05 -20.32 -13.62
CA ARG A 345 -1.05 -20.93 -14.38
C ARG A 345 -2.37 -20.15 -14.34
N ASN A 346 -2.59 -19.39 -13.27
CA ASN A 346 -3.84 -18.68 -13.02
C ASN A 346 -3.71 -17.15 -13.12
N LEU A 347 -2.55 -16.63 -13.52
CA LEU A 347 -2.30 -15.19 -13.50
C LEU A 347 -3.02 -14.52 -14.67
N THR A 348 -4.01 -13.69 -14.33
CA THR A 348 -4.83 -12.94 -15.27
C THR A 348 -4.38 -11.50 -15.43
N SER A 349 -3.75 -10.93 -14.40
CA SER A 349 -3.27 -9.55 -14.41
C SER A 349 -1.84 -9.45 -13.92
N LEU A 350 -0.97 -8.88 -14.76
CA LEU A 350 0.43 -8.63 -14.45
C LEU A 350 0.74 -7.14 -14.56
N ILE A 351 1.28 -6.57 -13.49
CA ILE A 351 1.87 -5.22 -13.48
C ILE A 351 3.35 -5.38 -13.11
N ALA A 352 4.27 -5.09 -14.03
CA ALA A 352 5.69 -5.28 -13.74
C ALA A 352 6.59 -4.38 -14.61
N PRO A 353 7.85 -4.15 -14.20
CA PRO A 353 8.86 -3.54 -15.08
C PRO A 353 9.06 -4.37 -16.36
N ALA A 354 9.42 -3.71 -17.46
CA ALA A 354 9.59 -4.35 -18.77
C ALA A 354 10.47 -5.61 -18.72
N ASP A 355 11.57 -5.59 -17.95
CA ASP A 355 12.48 -6.74 -17.82
C ASP A 355 11.82 -7.97 -17.17
N PHE A 356 10.98 -7.75 -16.15
CA PHE A 356 10.23 -8.84 -15.51
C PHE A 356 9.18 -9.40 -16.47
N VAL A 357 8.51 -8.54 -17.22
CA VAL A 357 7.55 -8.95 -18.25
C VAL A 357 8.24 -9.83 -19.29
N GLN A 358 9.36 -9.39 -19.86
CA GLN A 358 10.14 -10.19 -20.80
C GLN A 358 10.61 -11.51 -20.19
N TYR A 359 11.11 -11.49 -18.95
CA TYR A 359 11.56 -12.69 -18.25
C TYR A 359 10.43 -13.72 -18.11
N PHE A 360 9.24 -13.31 -17.68
CA PHE A 360 8.07 -14.19 -17.58
C PHE A 360 7.54 -14.62 -18.95
N MET A 361 7.75 -13.82 -19.99
CA MET A 361 7.40 -14.13 -21.37
C MET A 361 8.48 -14.91 -22.14
N ARG A 362 9.53 -15.43 -21.50
CA ARG A 362 10.48 -16.36 -22.16
C ARG A 362 9.97 -17.81 -22.25
N PRO A 363 9.44 -18.44 -21.19
CA PRO A 363 8.91 -19.81 -21.27
C PRO A 363 7.43 -19.83 -21.68
N ARG A 364 7.08 -20.58 -22.73
CA ARG A 364 5.73 -20.57 -23.35
C ARG A 364 4.59 -20.86 -22.36
N SER A 365 4.85 -21.64 -21.32
CA SER A 365 3.86 -22.09 -20.33
C SER A 365 3.69 -21.18 -19.10
N CYS A 366 4.39 -20.05 -19.04
CA CYS A 366 4.44 -19.23 -17.82
C CYS A 366 3.14 -18.45 -17.54
N LEU A 367 2.49 -17.90 -18.58
CA LEU A 367 1.39 -16.93 -18.48
C LEU A 367 0.20 -17.29 -19.41
N PRO A 368 -0.40 -18.49 -19.28
CA PRO A 368 -1.43 -18.95 -20.22
C PRO A 368 -2.77 -18.18 -20.12
N MET A 369 -3.07 -17.59 -18.97
CA MET A 369 -4.37 -16.95 -18.67
C MET A 369 -4.28 -15.42 -18.64
N LEU A 370 -3.22 -14.82 -19.18
CA LEU A 370 -2.98 -13.39 -19.06
C LEU A 370 -4.00 -12.58 -19.87
N VAL A 371 -4.83 -11.80 -19.19
CA VAL A 371 -5.86 -10.93 -19.78
C VAL A 371 -5.44 -9.47 -19.76
N SER A 372 -4.76 -9.03 -18.69
CA SER A 372 -4.31 -7.65 -18.52
C SER A 372 -2.81 -7.60 -18.28
N LEU A 373 -2.12 -6.76 -19.05
CA LEU A 373 -0.69 -6.52 -18.91
C LEU A 373 -0.42 -5.04 -18.78
N ARG A 374 0.15 -4.63 -17.65
CA ARG A 374 0.66 -3.28 -17.44
C ARG A 374 2.17 -3.28 -17.30
N ILE A 375 2.85 -2.59 -18.21
CA ILE A 375 4.30 -2.47 -18.21
C ILE A 375 4.68 -1.17 -17.52
N LEU A 376 5.57 -1.25 -16.53
CA LEU A 376 6.12 -0.09 -15.84
C LEU A 376 7.45 0.30 -16.49
N PHE A 377 7.54 1.52 -17.01
CA PHE A 377 8.80 2.13 -17.43
C PHE A 377 9.16 3.21 -16.41
N LEU A 378 10.22 2.93 -15.67
CA LEU A 378 10.63 3.70 -14.50
C LEU A 378 11.95 4.38 -14.81
N GLY A 379 12.10 5.63 -14.34
CA GLY A 379 13.31 6.43 -14.57
C GLY A 379 13.32 7.15 -15.91
N LYS A 380 14.50 7.66 -16.31
CA LYS A 380 14.74 8.38 -17.56
C LYS A 380 14.83 7.41 -18.74
N ALA A 381 13.73 6.75 -19.07
CA ALA A 381 13.67 5.88 -20.23
C ALA A 381 13.49 6.73 -21.50
N ASP A 382 14.47 6.65 -22.41
CA ASP A 382 14.35 7.15 -23.77
C ASP A 382 13.19 6.43 -24.47
N ILE A 383 12.41 7.16 -25.27
CA ILE A 383 11.29 6.60 -26.02
C ILE A 383 11.74 5.50 -26.97
N CYS A 384 12.94 5.62 -27.56
CA CYS A 384 13.51 4.58 -28.40
C CYS A 384 13.72 3.28 -27.60
N ALA A 385 14.23 3.37 -26.37
CA ALA A 385 14.38 2.22 -25.47
C ALA A 385 13.01 1.63 -25.08
N ILE A 386 12.01 2.48 -24.80
CA ILE A 386 10.63 2.02 -24.51
C ILE A 386 10.08 1.23 -25.69
N ILE A 387 10.21 1.77 -26.91
CA ILE A 387 9.72 1.14 -28.15
C ILE A 387 10.44 -0.17 -28.42
N GLU A 388 11.75 -0.24 -28.24
CA GLU A 388 12.50 -1.48 -28.42
C GLU A 388 12.05 -2.57 -27.43
N GLN A 389 11.90 -2.21 -26.16
CA GLN A 389 11.42 -3.14 -25.11
C GLN A 389 9.99 -3.59 -25.39
N LEU A 390 9.13 -2.67 -25.85
CA LEU A 390 7.75 -2.96 -26.24
C LEU A 390 7.70 -3.90 -27.44
N ARG A 391 8.53 -3.66 -28.47
CA ARG A 391 8.64 -4.52 -29.65
C ARG A 391 8.98 -5.95 -29.26
N ASN A 392 10.02 -6.13 -28.43
CA ASN A 392 10.44 -7.44 -27.95
C ASN A 392 9.31 -8.15 -27.18
N ILE A 393 8.55 -7.41 -26.36
CA ILE A 393 7.41 -7.95 -25.63
C ILE A 393 6.26 -8.34 -26.58
N CYS A 394 5.95 -7.50 -27.57
CA CYS A 394 4.92 -7.77 -28.58
C CYS A 394 5.26 -9.00 -29.43
N GLU A 395 6.51 -9.18 -29.83
CA GLU A 395 6.99 -10.38 -30.53
C GLU A 395 6.78 -11.64 -29.68
N LEU A 396 7.18 -11.61 -28.41
CA LEU A 396 6.96 -12.72 -27.48
C LEU A 396 5.47 -13.02 -27.24
N MET A 397 4.60 -12.01 -27.23
CA MET A 397 3.14 -12.20 -27.15
C MET A 397 2.58 -12.83 -28.43
N ALA A 398 3.01 -12.35 -29.60
CA ALA A 398 2.58 -12.85 -30.90
C ALA A 398 2.98 -14.33 -31.10
N GLU A 399 4.20 -14.72 -30.72
CA GLU A 399 4.66 -16.11 -30.73
C GLU A 399 3.79 -17.06 -29.88
N ARG A 400 3.04 -16.52 -28.92
CA ARG A 400 2.20 -17.25 -27.99
C ARG A 400 0.71 -17.05 -28.25
N THR A 401 0.34 -16.28 -29.27
CA THR A 401 -1.05 -15.88 -29.54
C THR A 401 -1.72 -15.21 -28.34
N LEU A 402 -0.95 -14.54 -27.47
CA LEU A 402 -1.49 -13.80 -26.33
C LEU A 402 -1.98 -12.43 -26.80
N THR A 403 -3.19 -12.06 -26.41
CA THR A 403 -3.82 -10.78 -26.75
C THR A 403 -4.30 -10.01 -25.51
N PRO A 404 -3.44 -9.82 -24.49
CA PRO A 404 -3.86 -9.10 -23.29
C PRO A 404 -4.15 -7.63 -23.62
N THR A 405 -5.02 -7.01 -22.81
CA THR A 405 -5.15 -5.56 -22.82
C THR A 405 -3.85 -4.94 -22.29
N LEU A 406 -3.13 -4.28 -23.18
CA LEU A 406 -1.82 -3.71 -22.91
C LEU A 406 -1.96 -2.27 -22.38
N SER A 407 -1.35 -2.01 -21.23
CA SER A 407 -1.27 -0.69 -20.60
C SER A 407 0.18 -0.32 -20.33
N LEU A 408 0.55 0.95 -20.50
CA LEU A 408 1.88 1.44 -20.12
C LEU A 408 1.77 2.41 -18.94
N SER A 409 2.71 2.32 -18.00
CA SER A 409 2.90 3.30 -16.94
C SER A 409 4.27 3.94 -17.10
N LEU A 410 4.29 5.24 -17.37
CA LEU A 410 5.50 6.00 -17.69
C LEU A 410 5.69 7.12 -16.67
N SER A 411 6.91 7.29 -16.19
CA SER A 411 7.28 8.40 -15.32
C SER A 411 8.19 9.36 -16.08
N LEU A 412 7.63 10.43 -16.64
CA LEU A 412 8.33 11.41 -17.45
C LEU A 412 8.79 12.59 -16.58
N TYR A 413 9.86 12.36 -15.82
CA TYR A 413 10.41 13.36 -14.90
C TYR A 413 11.42 14.33 -15.53
N SER A 414 11.86 14.08 -16.77
CA SER A 414 12.76 14.93 -17.55
C SER A 414 12.12 15.37 -18.86
N ASN A 415 12.61 16.45 -19.49
CA ASN A 415 12.12 17.07 -20.73
C ASN A 415 11.37 16.08 -21.65
N ILE A 416 10.04 16.12 -21.60
CA ILE A 416 9.12 15.32 -22.42
C ILE A 416 9.38 15.52 -23.93
N THR A 417 9.98 16.65 -24.27
CA THR A 417 10.35 17.03 -25.64
C THR A 417 11.53 16.23 -26.20
N ALA A 418 12.41 15.70 -25.36
CA ALA A 418 13.56 14.93 -25.83
C ALA A 418 13.07 13.62 -26.48
N GLY A 419 13.36 13.45 -27.77
CA GLY A 419 13.00 12.27 -28.56
C GLY A 419 11.66 12.36 -29.31
N LEU A 420 10.87 13.44 -29.15
CA LEU A 420 9.66 13.63 -29.96
C LEU A 420 9.97 13.91 -31.44
N GLU A 421 11.11 14.52 -31.74
CA GLU A 421 11.52 14.85 -33.12
C GLU A 421 11.79 13.58 -33.95
N ASP A 422 12.27 12.53 -33.30
CA ASP A 422 12.61 11.25 -33.94
C ASP A 422 11.37 10.40 -34.28
N LEU A 423 10.19 10.77 -33.79
CA LEU A 423 8.97 9.96 -33.96
C LEU A 423 8.53 9.80 -35.40
N SER A 424 8.80 10.80 -36.23
CA SER A 424 8.52 10.74 -37.67
C SER A 424 9.30 9.63 -38.37
N THR A 425 10.44 9.23 -37.78
CA THR A 425 11.36 8.22 -38.32
C THR A 425 11.11 6.82 -37.76
N LEU A 426 10.06 6.62 -36.94
CA LEU A 426 9.75 5.30 -36.40
C LEU A 426 9.47 4.28 -37.50
N SER A 427 10.17 3.15 -37.41
CA SER A 427 9.93 1.98 -38.27
C SER A 427 8.47 1.51 -38.18
N ASP A 428 7.97 0.87 -39.24
CA ASP A 428 6.60 0.34 -39.26
C ASP A 428 6.36 -0.71 -38.16
N GLY A 429 7.40 -1.46 -37.80
CA GLY A 429 7.36 -2.39 -36.67
C GLY A 429 7.10 -1.69 -35.33
N ALA A 430 7.73 -0.53 -35.10
CA ALA A 430 7.48 0.27 -33.90
C ALA A 430 6.04 0.81 -33.88
N LYS A 431 5.56 1.38 -34.99
CA LYS A 431 4.19 1.89 -35.12
C LYS A 431 3.15 0.80 -34.85
N LYS A 432 3.39 -0.41 -35.38
CA LYS A 432 2.55 -1.59 -35.11
C LYS A 432 2.55 -2.00 -33.64
N CYS A 433 3.68 -1.90 -32.94
CA CYS A 433 3.74 -2.23 -31.51
C CYS A 433 2.97 -1.20 -30.66
N LEU A 434 3.09 0.09 -31.00
CA LEU A 434 2.40 1.19 -30.32
C LEU A 434 0.88 1.11 -30.48
N SER A 435 0.38 0.61 -31.61
CA SER A 435 -1.06 0.41 -31.83
C SER A 435 -1.67 -0.74 -31.02
N HIS A 436 -0.89 -1.51 -30.26
CA HIS A 436 -1.42 -2.49 -29.31
C HIS A 436 -1.72 -1.88 -27.92
N VAL A 437 -1.25 -0.67 -27.62
CA VAL A 437 -1.42 -0.04 -26.32
C VAL A 437 -2.82 0.56 -26.19
N ALA A 438 -3.63 0.01 -25.29
CA ALA A 438 -5.01 0.47 -25.07
C ALA A 438 -5.12 1.53 -23.97
N SER A 439 -4.16 1.57 -23.04
CA SER A 439 -4.16 2.54 -21.93
C SER A 439 -2.78 3.08 -21.60
N LEU A 440 -2.71 4.38 -21.28
CA LEU A 440 -1.51 5.07 -20.81
C LEU A 440 -1.74 5.66 -19.43
N ILE A 441 -0.78 5.46 -18.55
CA ILE A 441 -0.70 6.08 -17.24
C ILE A 441 0.60 6.89 -17.20
N LEU A 442 0.51 8.21 -17.18
CA LEU A 442 1.67 9.09 -17.20
C LEU A 442 1.79 9.82 -15.87
N ASP A 443 2.97 9.75 -15.25
CA ASP A 443 3.38 10.62 -14.15
C ASP A 443 4.32 11.67 -14.75
N VAL A 444 3.88 12.92 -14.80
CA VAL A 444 4.55 14.00 -15.52
C VAL A 444 4.75 15.21 -14.62
N PHE A 445 5.84 15.95 -14.80
CA PHE A 445 5.89 17.32 -14.28
C PHE A 445 5.03 18.24 -15.14
N ALA A 446 4.51 19.33 -14.55
CA ALA A 446 3.78 20.34 -15.29
C ALA A 446 4.67 20.91 -16.41
N SER A 447 4.39 20.49 -17.65
CA SER A 447 5.07 20.91 -18.88
C SER A 447 4.11 21.62 -19.81
N ASN A 448 4.50 21.93 -21.05
CA ASN A 448 3.54 22.37 -22.05
C ASN A 448 2.49 21.26 -22.30
N PRO A 449 1.17 21.52 -22.16
CA PRO A 449 0.13 20.53 -22.44
C PRO A 449 0.18 19.94 -23.85
N ASP A 450 0.62 20.71 -24.83
CA ASP A 450 0.75 20.25 -26.21
C ASP A 450 1.83 19.18 -26.36
N ASP A 451 2.88 19.20 -25.54
CA ASP A 451 3.92 18.17 -25.55
C ASP A 451 3.39 16.84 -25.00
N ILE A 452 2.61 16.90 -23.92
CA ILE A 452 1.95 15.72 -23.35
C ILE A 452 0.97 15.14 -24.37
N ALA A 453 0.19 16.00 -25.05
CA ALA A 453 -0.73 15.57 -26.08
C ALA A 453 0.02 14.89 -27.23
N ARG A 454 1.08 15.51 -27.77
CA ARG A 454 1.95 14.90 -28.79
C ARG A 454 2.47 13.53 -28.35
N TRP A 455 2.87 13.38 -27.08
CA TRP A 455 3.32 12.10 -26.53
C TRP A 455 2.22 11.03 -26.52
N VAL A 456 0.99 11.40 -26.18
CA VAL A 456 -0.17 10.50 -26.20
C VAL A 456 -0.53 10.09 -27.63
N HIS A 457 -0.46 10.99 -28.61
CA HIS A 457 -0.81 10.72 -30.01
C HIS A 457 0.10 9.69 -30.69
N ILE A 458 1.27 9.39 -30.12
CA ILE A 458 2.15 8.31 -30.58
C ILE A 458 1.46 6.94 -30.50
N PHE A 459 0.43 6.81 -29.68
CA PHE A 459 -0.26 5.56 -29.39
C PHE A 459 -1.69 5.60 -29.99
N PRO A 460 -1.85 5.26 -31.29
CA PRO A 460 -3.10 5.50 -32.02
C PRO A 460 -4.30 4.71 -31.48
N ALA A 461 -4.07 3.62 -30.75
CA ALA A 461 -5.13 2.76 -30.20
C ALA A 461 -5.50 3.06 -28.75
N VAL A 462 -4.91 4.09 -28.13
CA VAL A 462 -5.16 4.39 -26.73
C VAL A 462 -6.58 4.90 -26.55
N GLN A 463 -7.31 4.23 -25.65
CA GLN A 463 -8.68 4.56 -25.28
C GLN A 463 -8.75 5.26 -23.91
N HIS A 464 -7.76 5.00 -23.05
CA HIS A 464 -7.75 5.49 -21.67
C HIS A 464 -6.41 6.11 -21.31
N VAL A 465 -6.42 7.40 -20.97
CA VAL A 465 -5.26 8.13 -20.49
C VAL A 465 -5.48 8.56 -19.06
N SER A 466 -4.54 8.25 -18.17
CA SER A 466 -4.52 8.70 -16.78
C SER A 466 -3.24 9.50 -16.53
N LEU A 467 -3.37 10.77 -16.17
CA LEU A 467 -2.29 11.71 -15.94
C LEU A 467 -2.22 12.06 -14.46
N THR A 468 -1.05 11.86 -13.89
CA THR A 468 -0.65 12.45 -12.61
C THR A 468 0.32 13.58 -12.91
N VAL A 469 -0.14 14.82 -12.79
CA VAL A 469 0.69 16.01 -13.05
C VAL A 469 1.21 16.57 -11.72
N LYS A 470 2.53 16.76 -11.62
CA LYS A 470 3.21 17.30 -10.43
C LYS A 470 3.82 18.68 -10.70
N PRO A 471 3.61 19.69 -9.83
CA PRO A 471 2.62 19.71 -8.74
C PRO A 471 1.20 19.58 -9.31
N SER A 472 0.23 19.25 -8.45
CA SER A 472 -1.16 19.08 -8.89
C SER A 472 -1.67 20.37 -9.55
N VAL A 473 -2.06 20.26 -10.82
CA VAL A 473 -2.59 21.38 -11.60
C VAL A 473 -4.11 21.51 -11.43
N THR A 474 -4.58 22.76 -11.37
CA THR A 474 -6.01 23.12 -11.30
C THR A 474 -6.33 24.24 -12.29
N GLY A 475 -7.61 24.43 -12.62
CA GLY A 475 -8.08 25.53 -13.46
C GLY A 475 -7.58 25.45 -14.91
N ALA A 476 -7.21 26.60 -15.48
CA ALA A 476 -6.96 26.76 -16.92
C ALA A 476 -5.93 25.80 -17.52
N TYR A 477 -4.90 25.40 -16.77
CA TYR A 477 -3.92 24.42 -17.27
C TYR A 477 -4.57 23.06 -17.52
N LYS A 478 -5.38 22.59 -16.56
CA LYS A 478 -6.09 21.31 -16.66
C LYS A 478 -7.03 21.33 -17.85
N ASP A 479 -7.77 22.42 -18.03
CA ASP A 479 -8.71 22.56 -19.14
C ASP A 479 -7.99 22.60 -20.49
N ARG A 480 -6.86 23.32 -20.58
CA ARG A 480 -6.00 23.31 -21.78
C ARG A 480 -5.43 21.92 -22.08
N LEU A 481 -5.03 21.17 -21.06
CA LEU A 481 -4.53 19.80 -21.22
C LEU A 481 -5.61 18.84 -21.72
N VAL A 482 -6.79 18.88 -21.10
CA VAL A 482 -7.94 18.09 -21.57
C VAL A 482 -8.30 18.48 -23.00
N GLN A 483 -8.33 19.78 -23.31
CA GLN A 483 -8.59 20.27 -24.65
C GLN A 483 -7.53 19.78 -25.66
N ALA A 484 -6.23 19.89 -25.33
CA ALA A 484 -5.14 19.46 -26.20
C ALA A 484 -5.21 17.95 -26.50
N LEU A 485 -5.52 17.13 -25.50
CA LEU A 485 -5.74 15.68 -25.65
C LEU A 485 -7.02 15.34 -26.42
N SER A 486 -8.01 16.24 -26.44
CA SER A 486 -9.29 16.02 -27.12
C SER A 486 -9.32 16.52 -28.56
N LYS A 487 -8.31 17.29 -29.00
CA LYS A 487 -8.26 17.89 -30.35
C LYS A 487 -8.11 16.82 -31.43
N ASP A 488 -7.36 15.77 -31.16
CA ASP A 488 -7.17 14.64 -32.08
C ASP A 488 -7.89 13.42 -31.49
N ARG A 489 -9.18 13.30 -31.83
CA ARG A 489 -10.12 12.42 -31.12
C ARG A 489 -9.83 10.93 -31.27
N GLY A 490 -8.92 10.52 -32.15
CA GLY A 490 -8.42 9.14 -32.32
C GLY A 490 -9.35 8.04 -31.79
N CYS A 491 -8.83 7.20 -30.89
CA CYS A 491 -9.60 6.20 -30.15
C CYS A 491 -9.90 6.60 -28.68
N LEU A 492 -9.57 7.83 -28.29
CA LEU A 492 -9.54 8.25 -26.89
C LEU A 492 -10.96 8.42 -26.33
N ARG A 493 -11.29 7.68 -25.26
CA ARG A 493 -12.63 7.68 -24.63
C ARG A 493 -12.64 8.31 -23.25
N THR A 494 -11.55 8.17 -22.50
CA THR A 494 -11.48 8.63 -21.11
C THR A 494 -10.14 9.25 -20.82
N ILE A 495 -10.20 10.44 -20.21
CA ILE A 495 -9.04 11.13 -19.68
C ILE A 495 -9.23 11.28 -18.17
N VAL A 496 -8.26 10.86 -17.38
CA VAL A 496 -8.24 11.10 -15.93
C VAL A 496 -7.07 12.02 -15.63
N VAL A 497 -7.31 13.19 -15.05
CA VAL A 497 -6.24 14.13 -14.67
C VAL A 497 -6.30 14.35 -13.16
N ASN A 498 -5.24 13.95 -12.45
CA ASN A 498 -5.13 14.03 -10.99
C ASN A 498 -6.37 13.44 -10.28
N GLY A 499 -6.84 12.30 -10.77
CA GLY A 499 -8.02 11.58 -10.25
C GLY A 499 -9.37 12.09 -10.75
N MET A 500 -9.44 13.24 -11.44
CA MET A 500 -10.69 13.74 -12.03
C MET A 500 -10.92 13.13 -13.40
N LYS A 501 -12.03 12.39 -13.54
CA LYS A 501 -12.41 11.71 -14.78
C LYS A 501 -13.17 12.66 -15.72
N HIS A 502 -12.74 12.69 -16.97
CA HIS A 502 -13.37 13.36 -18.10
C HIS A 502 -13.76 12.27 -19.11
N VAL A 503 -15.06 12.10 -19.33
CA VAL A 503 -15.58 11.24 -20.39
C VAL A 503 -15.70 12.11 -21.63
N LEU A 504 -15.07 11.68 -22.71
CA LEU A 504 -15.26 12.30 -24.01
C LEU A 504 -16.55 11.68 -24.56
N ASP A 505 -17.66 12.37 -24.38
CA ASP A 505 -18.92 11.92 -24.97
C ASP A 505 -18.71 11.82 -26.48
N ASN A 506 -18.99 10.63 -27.02
CA ASN A 506 -19.11 10.46 -28.46
C ASN A 506 -20.27 11.36 -28.85
N LEU A 507 -19.98 12.57 -29.32
CA LEU A 507 -20.87 13.28 -30.22
C LEU A 507 -21.02 12.33 -31.42
N SER A 508 -22.04 11.48 -31.35
CA SER A 508 -22.60 10.83 -32.52
C SER A 508 -22.64 11.90 -33.60
N PRO A 509 -22.06 11.66 -34.79
CA PRO A 509 -22.10 12.64 -35.86
C PRO A 509 -23.56 13.08 -35.98
N SER A 510 -23.82 14.35 -35.72
CA SER A 510 -25.16 14.92 -35.80
C SER A 510 -25.66 14.62 -37.19
N THR A 511 -26.67 13.76 -37.29
CA THR A 511 -27.36 13.37 -38.52
C THR A 511 -28.22 14.52 -39.06
N GLU A 512 -27.73 15.75 -39.02
CA GLU A 512 -28.37 16.93 -39.58
C GLU A 512 -27.47 17.49 -40.67
N GLU A 513 -27.65 16.93 -41.87
CA GLU A 513 -27.73 17.62 -43.18
C GLU A 513 -27.77 16.54 -44.28
N ILE A 514 -29.00 16.11 -44.61
CA ILE A 514 -29.37 15.64 -45.96
C ILE A 514 -30.44 16.60 -46.46
#